data_AF-A0A0F9NS06-F1
#
_entry.id   AF-A0A0F9NS06-F1
#
_cell.length_a   1.000
_cell.length_b   1.000
_cell.length_c   1.000
_cell.angle_alpha   90.00
_cell.angle_beta   90.00
_cell.angle_gamma   90.00
#
_symmetry.space_group_name_H-M   'P 1'
#
loop_
_entity.id
_entity.type
_entity.pdbx_description
1 polymer ?
#
loop_
_entity_poly.entity_id
_entity_poly.type
_entity_poly.pdbx_seq_one_letter_code
_entity_poly.pdbx_strand_id
1 'polypeptide(L)' 'MGDLSWKELTEDQRDFVCYNQKLTQAFINKHWNDLTDLQRNNICTYQKLTLTFITDQWEGMTEWPRDFVCNYQK' A
#
# COMPACT_ATOMS: atom_id res chain seq x y z
N MET A 1 3.40 10.44 -10.55
CA MET A 1 1.95 10.64 -10.35
C MET A 1 1.77 11.67 -9.24
N GLY A 2 1.01 12.73 -9.47
CA GLY A 2 0.72 13.75 -8.45
C GLY A 2 -0.61 13.45 -7.74
N ASP A 3 -0.88 14.10 -6.61
CA ASP A 3 -2.08 13.83 -5.79
C ASP A 3 -3.42 14.03 -6.52
N LEU A 4 -3.49 15.06 -7.37
CA LEU A 4 -4.71 15.36 -8.14
C LEU A 4 -5.04 14.18 -9.05
N SER A 5 -4.02 13.59 -9.67
CA SER A 5 -4.17 12.41 -10.53
C SER A 5 -4.56 11.15 -9.75
N TRP A 6 -4.24 11.02 -8.46
CA TRP A 6 -4.64 9.85 -7.65
C TRP A 6 -6.13 9.86 -7.31
N LYS A 7 -6.67 11.02 -6.93
CA LYS A 7 -8.07 11.16 -6.53
C LYS A 7 -9.06 11.04 -7.69
N GLU A 8 -8.57 11.20 -8.92
CA GLU A 8 -9.36 11.06 -10.14
C GLU A 8 -9.46 9.59 -10.62
N LEU A 9 -8.68 8.68 -10.04
CA LEU A 9 -8.71 7.26 -10.40
C LEU A 9 -9.91 6.54 -9.80
N THR A 10 -10.50 5.64 -10.60
CA THR A 10 -11.45 4.66 -10.08
C THR A 10 -10.76 3.71 -9.09
N GLU A 11 -11.55 2.96 -8.31
CA GLU A 11 -11.00 1.95 -7.40
C GLU A 11 -10.18 0.89 -8.16
N ASP A 12 -10.73 0.33 -9.23
CA ASP A 12 -10.02 -0.66 -10.07
C ASP A 12 -8.69 -0.12 -10.63
N GLN A 13 -8.65 1.16 -11.02
CA GLN A 13 -7.42 1.80 -11.47
C GLN A 13 -6.40 1.94 -10.33
N ARG A 14 -6.86 2.25 -9.12
CA ARG A 14 -6.00 2.31 -7.92
C ARG A 14 -5.47 0.93 -7.55
N ASP A 15 -6.29 -0.11 -7.65
CA ASP A 15 -5.88 -1.50 -7.45
C ASP A 15 -4.78 -1.89 -8.43
N PHE A 16 -4.98 -1.57 -9.71
CA PHE A 16 -3.99 -1.83 -10.76
C PHE A 16 -2.68 -1.10 -10.50
N VAL A 17 -2.73 0.14 -10.01
CA VAL A 17 -1.55 0.92 -9.62
C VAL A 17 -0.81 0.27 -8.44
N CYS A 18 -1.53 -0.10 -7.38
CA CYS A 18 -0.96 -0.75 -6.19
C CYS A 18 -0.27 -2.09 -6.51
N TYR A 19 -0.80 -2.84 -7.48
CA TYR A 19 -0.25 -4.12 -7.91
C TYR A 19 0.90 -3.98 -8.93
N ASN A 20 0.76 -3.14 -9.97
CA ASN A 20 1.65 -3.18 -11.14
C ASN A 20 2.73 -2.09 -11.16
N GLN A 21 2.53 -0.98 -10.46
CA GLN A 21 3.46 0.16 -10.54
C GLN A 21 4.51 0.09 -9.43
N LYS A 22 5.69 0.65 -9.69
CA LYS A 22 6.69 0.86 -8.64
C LYS A 22 6.36 2.13 -7.86
N LEU A 23 5.77 1.95 -6.68
CA LEU A 23 5.40 3.07 -5.82
C LEU A 23 6.59 3.51 -4.97
N THR A 24 6.67 4.81 -4.69
CA THR A 24 7.66 5.34 -3.76
C THR A 24 7.14 5.23 -2.33
N GLN A 25 8.03 5.08 -1.35
CA GLN A 25 7.63 5.06 0.06
C GLN A 25 6.87 6.33 0.46
N ALA A 26 7.26 7.50 -0.07
CA ALA A 26 6.58 8.76 0.19
C ALA A 26 5.12 8.75 -0.29
N PHE A 27 4.86 8.15 -1.46
CA PHE A 27 3.51 7.97 -1.99
C PHE A 27 2.68 7.04 -1.09
N ILE A 28 3.25 5.89 -0.70
CA ILE A 28 2.60 4.91 0.16
C ILE A 28 2.22 5.54 1.49
N ASN A 29 3.16 6.21 2.16
CA ASN A 29 2.91 6.88 3.44
C ASN A 29 1.77 7.89 3.36
N LYS A 30 1.73 8.65 2.28
CA LYS A 30 0.74 9.71 2.09
C LYS A 30 -0.67 9.18 1.91
N HIS A 31 -0.82 8.09 1.17
CA HIS A 31 -2.13 7.57 0.77
C HIS A 31 -2.60 6.36 1.59
N TRP A 32 -1.76 5.78 2.45
CA TRP A 32 -2.03 4.52 3.17
C TRP A 32 -3.40 4.47 3.86
N ASN A 33 -3.77 5.55 4.54
CA ASN A 33 -5.03 5.63 5.28
C ASN A 33 -6.26 5.73 4.37
N ASP A 34 -6.09 6.16 3.12
CA ASP A 34 -7.14 6.27 2.10
C ASP A 34 -7.31 4.97 1.29
N LEU A 35 -6.46 3.96 1.50
CA LEU A 35 -6.48 2.71 0.77
C LEU A 35 -7.48 1.71 1.35
N THR A 36 -8.09 0.94 0.45
CA THR A 36 -8.88 -0.24 0.81
C THR A 36 -7.97 -1.38 1.30
N ASP A 37 -8.54 -2.39 1.96
CA ASP A 37 -7.77 -3.56 2.38
C ASP A 37 -7.15 -4.31 1.19
N LEU A 38 -7.84 -4.39 0.06
CA LEU A 38 -7.30 -5.00 -1.16
C LEU A 38 -6.07 -4.24 -1.67
N GLN A 39 -6.12 -2.92 -1.68
CA GLN A 39 -5.00 -2.06 -2.08
C GLN A 39 -3.81 -2.21 -1.13
N ARG A 40 -4.07 -2.28 0.18
CA ARG A 40 -3.04 -2.55 1.20
C ARG A 40 -2.41 -3.92 1.02
N ASN A 41 -3.21 -4.96 0.76
CA ASN A 41 -2.71 -6.31 0.48
C ASN A 41 -1.79 -6.32 -0.75
N ASN A 42 -2.20 -5.66 -1.83
CA ASN A 42 -1.38 -5.50 -3.03
C ASN A 42 -0.07 -4.78 -2.71
N ILE A 43 -0.11 -3.70 -1.93
CA ILE A 43 1.09 -2.98 -1.51
C ILE A 43 2.02 -3.88 -0.68
N CYS A 44 1.50 -4.56 0.34
CA CYS A 44 2.29 -5.44 1.22
C CYS A 44 2.88 -6.64 0.47
N THR A 45 2.30 -7.03 -0.66
CA THR A 45 2.76 -8.15 -1.48
C THR A 45 3.79 -7.72 -2.53
N TYR A 46 3.53 -6.62 -3.24
CA TYR A 46 4.25 -6.28 -4.48
C TYR A 46 5.20 -5.08 -4.34
N GLN A 47 5.04 -4.26 -3.31
CA GLN A 47 5.91 -3.10 -3.07
C GLN A 47 6.98 -3.43 -2.03
N LYS A 48 8.13 -2.77 -2.12
CA LYS A 48 9.15 -2.83 -1.07
C LYS A 48 8.84 -1.77 -0.03
N LEU A 49 8.51 -2.19 1.18
CA LEU A 49 8.23 -1.32 2.31
C LEU A 49 9.46 -1.16 3.19
N THR A 50 9.60 0.00 3.84
CA THR A 50 10.61 0.18 4.88
C THR A 50 10.16 -0.47 6.19
N LEU A 51 11.13 -0.99 6.96
CA LEU A 51 10.83 -1.55 8.28
C LEU A 51 10.15 -0.53 9.20
N THR A 52 10.62 0.72 9.18
CA THR A 52 10.00 1.82 9.94
C THR A 52 8.52 1.98 9.60
N PHE A 53 8.16 1.98 8.31
CA PHE A 53 6.76 2.08 7.91
C PHE A 53 5.92 0.90 8.42
N ILE A 54 6.43 -0.32 8.28
CA ILE A 54 5.75 -1.53 8.76
C ILE A 54 5.50 -1.43 10.26
N THR A 55 6.53 -1.07 11.04
CA THR A 55 6.41 -0.94 12.50
C THR A 55 5.41 0.15 12.90
N ASP A 56 5.46 1.32 12.26
CA ASP A 56 4.59 2.45 12.58
C ASP A 56 3.11 2.14 12.27
N GLN A 57 2.84 1.39 11.19
CA GLN A 57 1.49 1.06 10.76
C GLN A 57 0.97 -0.27 11.33
N TRP A 58 1.82 -1.05 12.01
CA TRP A 58 1.52 -2.43 12.41
C TRP A 58 0.20 -2.54 13.18
N GLU A 59 0.02 -1.70 14.21
CA GLU A 59 -1.18 -1.70 15.06
C GLU A 59 -2.46 -1.31 14.30
N GLY A 60 -2.35 -0.51 13.23
CA GLY A 60 -3.47 -0.10 12.40
C GLY A 60 -3.80 -1.04 11.24
N MET A 61 -2.99 -2.08 11.00
CA MET A 61 -3.25 -3.08 9.97
C MET A 61 -4.27 -4.12 10.44
N THR A 62 -5.14 -4.53 9.51
CA THR A 62 -6.00 -5.70 9.67
C THR A 62 -5.18 -6.99 9.56
N GLU A 63 -5.81 -8.15 9.80
CA GLU A 63 -5.14 -9.47 9.75
C GLU A 63 -4.47 -9.73 8.40
N TRP A 64 -5.18 -9.49 7.29
CA TRP A 64 -4.70 -9.78 5.94
C TRP A 64 -3.41 -9.01 5.56
N PRO A 65 -3.34 -7.66 5.65
CA PRO A 65 -2.11 -6.94 5.36
C PRO A 65 -0.91 -7.39 6.20
N ARG A 66 -1.13 -7.76 7.48
CA ARG A 66 -0.06 -8.29 8.35
C ARG A 66 0.47 -9.61 7.84
N ASP A 67 -0.41 -10.53 7.43
CA ASP A 67 -0.02 -11.80 6.85
C ASP A 67 0.80 -11.59 5.57
N PHE A 68 0.38 -10.67 4.69
CA PHE A 68 1.16 -10.35 3.49
C PHE A 68 2.52 -9.75 3.83
N VAL A 69 2.61 -8.84 4.81
CA VAL A 69 3.91 -8.33 5.28
C VAL A 69 4.82 -9.47 5.75
N CYS A 70 4.32 -10.36 6.61
CA CYS A 70 5.10 -11.48 7.14
C CYS A 70 5.61 -12.43 6.04
N ASN A 71 4.80 -12.65 5.00
CA ASN A 71 5.14 -13.58 3.92
C ASN A 71 6.08 -12.97 2.87
N TYR A 72 5.91 -11.68 2.55
CA TYR A 72 6.51 -11.04 1.38
C TYR A 72 7.55 -9.95 1.70
N GLN A 73 7.57 -9.35 2.90
CA GLN A 73 8.48 -8.27 3.28
C GLN A 73 9.63 -8.77 4.17
N LYS A 74 10.45 -9.69 3.63
CA LYS A 74 11.63 -10.26 4.31
C LYS A 74 12.92 -9.49 4.03
#